data_AF-A0A2V6PIB6-F1
#
_entry.id   AF-A0A2V6PIB6-F1
#
_cell.length_a   1.000
_cell.length_b   1.000
_cell.length_c   1.000
_cell.angle_alpha   90.00
_cell.angle_beta   90.00
_cell.angle_gamma   90.00
#
_symmetry.space_group_name_H-M   'P 1'
#
loop_
_entity.id
_entity.type
_entity.pdbx_description
1 polymer ?
#
loop_
_entity_poly.entity_id
_entity_poly.type
_entity_poly.pdbx_seq_one_letter_code
_entity_poly.pdbx_strand_id
1 'polypeptide(L)'
;MRIRDLKLGRANAWPPAWKPTPPGVRFPLGEQGVLLAARALSRRSVAVRISFAGHDHEGLVVWDGGPTAERMAELMSGAIGSPLTTVGDLDALEGAATG
;
A
#
# COMPACT_ATOMS: atom_id res chain seq x y z
N MET A 1 -8.12 8.87 -9.00
CA MET A 1 -6.65 8.66 -9.22
C MET A 1 -6.29 7.36 -8.54
N ARG A 2 -5.53 6.45 -9.17
CA ARG A 2 -5.25 5.15 -8.53
C ARG A 2 -4.15 5.26 -7.49
N ILE A 3 -4.12 4.34 -6.54
CA ILE A 3 -3.02 4.23 -5.56
C ILE A 3 -1.67 4.13 -6.29
N ARG A 4 -1.60 3.38 -7.40
CA ARG A 4 -0.36 3.24 -8.16
C ARG A 4 0.15 4.50 -8.86
N ASP A 5 -0.72 5.49 -9.03
CA ASP A 5 -0.39 6.76 -9.68
C ASP A 5 0.15 7.80 -8.67
N LEU A 6 0.06 7.52 -7.37
CA LEU A 6 0.58 8.40 -6.33
C LEU A 6 2.08 8.63 -6.52
N LYS A 7 2.50 9.87 -6.26
CA LYS A 7 3.89 10.30 -6.46
C LYS A 7 4.58 10.66 -5.16
N LEU A 8 5.86 10.32 -5.11
CA LEU A 8 6.84 10.83 -4.18
C LEU A 8 7.99 11.45 -5.00
N GLY A 9 8.00 12.78 -5.07
CA GLY A 9 8.81 13.54 -6.01
C GLY A 9 8.52 13.12 -7.45
N ARG A 10 9.54 12.56 -8.11
CA ARG A 10 9.45 12.07 -9.50
C ARG A 10 9.14 10.57 -9.58
N ALA A 11 9.15 9.85 -8.46
CA ALA A 11 8.92 8.41 -8.40
C ALA A 11 7.45 8.09 -8.10
N ASN A 12 7.03 6.88 -8.45
CA ASN A 12 5.76 6.34 -7.95
C ASN A 12 5.92 5.96 -6.48
N ALA A 13 4.92 6.29 -5.66
CA ALA A 13 4.82 5.86 -4.27
C ALA A 13 4.48 4.37 -4.12
N TRP A 14 4.08 3.74 -5.23
CA TRP A 14 3.67 2.35 -5.31
C TRP A 14 4.48 1.62 -6.38
N PRO A 15 4.82 0.34 -6.20
CA PRO A 15 4.57 -0.51 -5.02
C PRO A 15 5.24 0.03 -3.73
N PRO A 16 4.85 -0.47 -2.55
CA PRO A 16 5.42 -0.03 -1.29
C PRO A 16 6.95 -0.16 -1.25
N ALA A 17 7.60 0.78 -0.57
CA ALA A 17 9.00 0.65 -0.20
C ALA A 17 9.10 -0.40 0.93
N TRP A 18 9.47 -1.62 0.55
CA TRP A 18 9.59 -2.76 1.46
C TRP A 18 10.76 -2.61 2.44
N LYS A 19 10.54 -2.97 3.71
CA LYS A 19 11.60 -3.08 4.70
C LYS A 19 12.53 -4.25 4.36
N PRO A 20 13.82 -4.20 4.74
CA PRO A 20 14.74 -5.32 4.56
C PRO A 20 14.19 -6.60 5.21
N THR A 21 14.29 -7.70 4.48
CA THR A 21 13.92 -9.03 4.99
C THR A 21 15.16 -9.81 5.41
N PRO A 22 15.03 -10.79 6.32
CA PRO A 22 16.14 -11.67 6.67
C PRO A 22 16.75 -12.36 5.44
N PRO A 23 18.06 -12.70 5.49
CA PRO A 23 18.70 -13.50 4.44
C PRO A 23 17.95 -14.81 4.20
N GLY A 24 17.83 -15.20 2.92
CA GLY A 24 17.14 -16.43 2.51
C GLY A 24 15.62 -16.30 2.35
N VAL A 25 15.02 -15.18 2.74
CA VAL A 25 13.59 -14.89 2.47
C VAL A 25 13.46 -14.23 1.11
N ARG A 26 12.52 -14.73 0.29
CA ARG A 26 12.23 -14.13 -1.02
C ARG A 26 11.57 -12.77 -0.86
N PHE A 27 12.11 -11.76 -1.54
CA PHE A 27 11.55 -10.42 -1.50
C PHE A 27 10.40 -10.25 -2.51
N PRO A 28 9.30 -9.57 -2.15
CA PRO A 28 8.27 -9.19 -3.11
C PRO A 28 8.85 -8.14 -4.08
N LEU A 29 8.85 -8.43 -5.37
CA LEU A 29 9.22 -7.46 -6.41
C LEU A 29 7.95 -6.92 -7.05
N GLY A 30 7.80 -5.59 -7.11
CA GLY A 30 6.60 -5.01 -7.68
C GLY A 30 5.38 -5.17 -6.75
N GLU A 31 4.24 -5.48 -7.36
CA GLU A 31 2.94 -5.65 -6.70
C GLU A 31 2.67 -7.13 -6.36
N GLN A 32 3.63 -7.79 -5.72
CA GLN A 32 3.50 -9.20 -5.34
C GLN A 32 2.99 -9.37 -3.90
N GLY A 33 2.13 -10.38 -3.70
CA GLY A 33 1.61 -10.74 -2.40
C GLY A 33 0.20 -10.22 -2.12
N VAL A 34 -0.29 -10.57 -0.94
CA VAL A 34 -1.65 -10.30 -0.48
C VAL A 34 -1.60 -9.33 0.69
N LEU A 35 -2.42 -8.27 0.64
CA LEU A 35 -2.48 -7.29 1.72
C LEU A 35 -3.07 -7.92 2.98
N LEU A 36 -2.36 -7.82 4.10
CA LEU A 36 -2.80 -8.31 5.41
C LEU A 36 -3.25 -7.17 6.33
N ALA A 37 -2.59 -6.01 6.25
CA ALA A 37 -2.93 -4.86 7.06
C ALA A 37 -2.44 -3.56 6.41
N ALA A 38 -3.13 -2.46 6.71
CA ALA A 38 -2.72 -1.11 6.38
C ALA A 38 -2.95 -0.19 7.58
N ARG A 39 -2.00 0.70 7.86
CA ARG A 39 -2.09 1.63 8.99
C ARG A 39 -1.50 2.99 8.64
N ALA A 40 -2.26 4.05 8.89
CA ALA A 40 -1.78 5.42 8.78
C ALA A 40 -0.66 5.68 9.80
N LEU A 41 0.46 6.25 9.35
CA LEU A 41 1.58 6.64 10.21
C LEU A 41 1.68 8.16 10.40
N SER A 42 1.43 8.91 9.34
CA SER A 42 1.57 10.37 9.29
C SER A 42 0.72 10.92 8.16
N ARG A 43 0.57 12.23 8.01
CA ARG A 43 -0.38 12.88 7.07
C ARG A 43 -0.44 12.28 5.65
N ARG A 44 0.69 11.79 5.12
CA ARG A 44 0.82 11.21 3.77
C ARG A 44 1.65 9.92 3.74
N SER A 45 1.50 9.09 4.76
CA SER A 45 2.27 7.84 4.87
C SER A 45 1.45 6.73 5.51
N VAL A 46 1.48 5.56 4.89
CA VAL A 46 0.82 4.33 5.36
C VAL A 46 1.84 3.19 5.41
N ALA A 47 1.89 2.50 6.54
CA ALA A 47 2.53 1.20 6.65
C ALA A 47 1.58 0.13 6.14
N VAL A 48 2.09 -0.79 5.33
CA VAL A 48 1.36 -1.97 4.88
C VAL A 48 2.09 -3.23 5.31
N ARG A 49 1.33 -4.28 5.62
CA ARG A 49 1.85 -5.63 5.80
C ARG A 49 1.23 -6.52 4.73
N ILE A 50 2.04 -7.37 4.12
CA ILE A 50 1.58 -8.33 3.12
C ILE A 50 2.04 -9.74 3.47
N SER A 51 1.40 -10.75 2.89
CA SER A 51 1.91 -12.11 2.81
C SER A 51 2.42 -12.40 1.41
N PHE A 52 3.63 -12.90 1.30
CA PHE A 52 4.23 -13.33 0.03
C PHE A 52 5.16 -14.52 0.27
N ALA A 53 5.03 -15.55 -0.57
CA ALA A 53 5.86 -16.77 -0.51
C ALA A 53 5.93 -17.42 0.90
N GLY A 54 4.84 -17.36 1.68
CA GLY A 54 4.77 -17.93 3.03
C GLY A 54 5.39 -17.06 4.12
N HIS A 55 5.83 -15.84 3.80
CA HIS A 55 6.41 -14.89 4.74
C HIS A 55 5.64 -13.57 4.74
N ASP A 56 5.70 -12.89 5.87
CA ASP A 56 5.10 -11.57 6.01
C ASP A 56 6.14 -10.49 5.79
N HIS A 57 5.75 -9.49 5.00
CA HIS A 57 6.60 -8.36 4.64
C HIS A 57 5.92 -7.06 5.04
N GLU A 58 6.70 -6.14 5.58
CA GLU A 58 6.24 -4.79 5.87
C GLU A 58 6.80 -3.82 4.83
N GLY A 59 5.96 -2.89 4.38
CA GLY A 59 6.33 -1.84 3.44
C GLY A 59 5.74 -0.51 3.83
N LEU A 60 6.28 0.55 3.22
CA LEU A 60 5.85 1.91 3.44
C LEU A 60 5.41 2.53 2.11
N VAL A 61 4.25 3.18 2.12
CA VAL A 61 3.77 3.98 1.00
C VAL A 61 3.79 5.43 1.47
N VAL A 62 4.60 6.27 0.82
CA VAL A 62 4.73 7.70 1.13
C VAL A 62 4.48 8.49 -0.14
N TRP A 63 3.70 9.56 -0.06
CA TRP A 63 3.34 10.38 -1.22
C TRP A 63 3.27 11.87 -0.86
N ASP A 64 3.35 12.76 -1.85
CA ASP A 64 3.36 14.21 -1.58
C ASP A 64 1.95 14.84 -1.55
N GLY A 65 1.03 14.35 -2.39
CA GLY A 65 -0.27 14.99 -2.63
C GLY A 65 -1.44 14.04 -2.82
N GLY A 66 -2.68 14.54 -2.65
CA GLY A 66 -3.91 13.75 -2.79
C GLY A 66 -4.56 13.41 -1.43
N PRO A 67 -5.00 12.16 -1.20
CA PRO A 67 -5.78 11.78 -0.02
C PRO A 67 -4.96 11.74 1.26
N THR A 68 -5.61 11.91 2.41
CA THR A 68 -4.98 11.78 3.73
C THR A 68 -4.58 10.33 3.99
N ALA A 69 -3.59 10.12 4.85
CA ALA A 69 -3.18 8.77 5.21
C ALA A 69 -4.26 7.97 5.93
N GLU A 70 -5.10 8.61 6.74
CA GLU A 70 -6.27 7.98 7.35
C GLU A 70 -7.19 7.44 6.28
N ARG A 71 -7.53 8.27 5.28
CA ARG A 71 -8.37 7.84 4.16
C ARG A 71 -7.75 6.70 3.37
N MET A 72 -6.45 6.77 3.12
CA MET A 72 -5.72 5.72 2.43
C MET A 72 -5.71 4.41 3.22
N ALA A 73 -5.51 4.49 4.54
CA ALA A 73 -5.51 3.32 5.41
C ALA A 73 -6.89 2.67 5.47
N GLU A 74 -7.97 3.45 5.54
CA GLU A 74 -9.35 2.94 5.48
C GLU A 74 -9.62 2.23 4.14
N LEU A 75 -9.27 2.87 3.01
CA LEU A 75 -9.43 2.29 1.68
C LEU A 75 -8.65 0.97 1.54
N MET A 76 -7.39 0.93 1.97
CA MET A 76 -6.57 -0.27 1.94
C MET A 76 -7.08 -1.34 2.91
N SER A 77 -7.61 -0.96 4.08
CA SER A 77 -8.18 -1.89 5.06
C SER A 77 -9.41 -2.60 4.50
N GLY A 78 -10.24 -1.91 3.71
CA GLY A 78 -11.34 -2.53 2.96
C GLY A 78 -10.89 -3.54 1.90
N ALA A 79 -9.61 -3.56 1.53
CA ALA A 79 -9.02 -4.48 0.57
C ALA A 79 -8.09 -5.53 1.19
N ILE A 80 -8.12 -5.71 2.52
CA ILE A 80 -7.39 -6.80 3.18
C ILE A 80 -7.83 -8.15 2.60
N GLY A 81 -6.87 -9.03 2.36
CA GLY A 81 -7.05 -10.30 1.65
C GLY A 81 -6.96 -10.20 0.13
N SER A 82 -6.86 -8.99 -0.42
CA SER A 82 -6.70 -8.78 -1.87
C SER A 82 -5.24 -8.76 -2.32
N PRO A 83 -4.95 -9.18 -3.57
CA PRO A 83 -3.64 -9.00 -4.18
C PRO A 83 -3.22 -7.53 -4.25
N LEU A 84 -1.92 -7.25 -4.13
CA LEU A 84 -1.41 -5.89 -4.24
C LEU A 84 -1.69 -5.23 -5.59
N THR A 85 -1.78 -5.98 -6.68
CA THR A 85 -2.20 -5.45 -7.99
C THR A 85 -3.61 -4.85 -7.92
N THR A 86 -4.53 -5.50 -7.21
CA THR A 86 -5.89 -4.98 -6.99
C THR A 86 -5.86 -3.75 -6.10
N VAL A 87 -5.07 -3.79 -5.01
CA VAL A 87 -4.91 -2.62 -4.11
C VAL A 87 -4.34 -1.42 -4.87
N GLY A 88 -3.34 -1.63 -5.71
CA GLY A 88 -2.73 -0.58 -6.54
C GLY A 88 -3.71 0.06 -7.52
N ASP A 89 -4.74 -0.67 -7.96
CA ASP A 89 -5.78 -0.19 -8.87
C ASP A 89 -6.94 0.56 -8.19
N LEU A 90 -7.03 0.51 -6.85
CA LEU A 90 -8.06 1.24 -6.10
C LEU A 90 -7.97 2.74 -6.34
N ASP A 91 -9.12 3.40 -6.46
CA ASP A 91 -9.15 4.85 -6.60
C ASP A 91 -8.96 5.51 -5.23
N ALA A 92 -7.81 6.18 -5.10
CA ALA A 92 -7.34 6.85 -3.91
C ALA A 92 -8.21 8.06 -3.49
N LEU A 93 -9.09 8.54 -4.37
CA LEU A 93 -10.01 9.66 -4.10
C LEU A 93 -11.46 9.20 -3.93
N GLU A 94 -11.76 7.94 -4.24
CA GLU A 94 -13.13 7.42 -4.28
C GLU A 94 -13.46 6.61 -3.01
N GLY A 95 -14.75 6.59 -2.68
CA GLY A 95 -15.31 6.02 -1.46
C GLY A 95 -15.76 7.04 -0.40
N ALA A 96 -16.18 8.22 -0.86
CA ALA A 96 -17.25 8.96 -0.20
C ALA A 96 -18.54 8.74 -1.01
N ALA A 97 -19.12 7.54 -0.94
CA ALA A 97 -20.43 7.26 -1.54
C ALA A 97 -21.16 6.07 -0.90
N THR A 98 -21.36 6.10 0.42
CA THR A 98 -22.51 5.49 1.14
C THR A 98 -22.37 5.99 2.58
N GLY A 99 -23.27 6.74 3.19
CA GLY A 99 -24.73 6.74 3.17
C GLY A 99 -25.14 6.86 4.63
#